data_AF-A0A151TW99-F1
#
_entry.id   AF-A0A151TW99-F1
#
_cell.length_a   1.000
_cell.length_b   1.000
_cell.length_c   1.000
_cell.angle_alpha   90.00
_cell.angle_beta   90.00
_cell.angle_gamma   90.00
#
_symmetry.space_group_name_H-M   'P 1'
#
loop_
_entity.id
_entity.type
_entity.pdbx_description
1 polymer ?
#
loop_
_entity_poly.entity_id
_entity_poly.type
_entity_poly.pdbx_seq_one_letter_code
_entity_poly.pdbx_strand_id
1 'polypeptide(L)'
;MKVEKLFTFHRVSEERKVPLATLSFQGHAMYWSTALERERRLHNDPPIQYWNDLRSTLKRRHIPSYYGRELMNKLQRIQQKDMTIEQYRQQMKLYMMRACIKKEESTTVARSNYLKRTK
;
A
#
# COMPACT_ATOMS: atom_id res chain seq x y z
N MET A 1 5.74 0.02 6.81
CA MET A 1 6.80 -0.27 5.82
C MET A 1 8.11 -0.61 6.53
N LYS A 2 9.06 -1.34 5.93
CA LYS A 2 10.38 -1.64 6.55
C LYS A 2 11.13 -0.37 6.97
N VAL A 3 11.10 0.66 6.13
CA VAL A 3 11.73 1.97 6.38
C VAL A 3 11.13 2.70 7.59
N GLU A 4 9.80 2.65 7.76
CA GLU A 4 9.15 3.28 8.93
C GLU A 4 9.58 2.62 10.24
N LYS A 5 9.70 1.28 10.26
CA LYS A 5 10.20 0.55 11.43
C LYS A 5 11.65 0.94 11.75
N LEU A 6 12.48 1.12 10.72
CA LEU A 6 13.86 1.60 10.89
C LEU A 6 13.90 3.02 11.46
N PHE A 7 13.06 3.93 10.95
CA PHE A 7 12.97 5.28 11.50
C PHE A 7 12.51 5.31 12.96
N THR A 8 11.53 4.48 13.32
CA THR A 8 11.10 4.34 14.72
C THR A 8 12.22 3.77 15.59
N PHE A 9 12.88 2.71 15.14
CA PHE A 9 13.95 2.05 15.88
C PHE A 9 15.14 2.99 16.15
N HIS A 10 15.56 3.73 15.12
CA HIS A 10 16.66 4.70 15.22
C HIS A 10 16.23 6.09 15.72
N ARG A 11 14.96 6.28 16.10
CA ARG A 11 14.39 7.56 16.57
C ARG A 11 14.74 8.74 15.64
N VAL A 12 14.62 8.53 14.34
CA VAL A 12 14.95 9.52 13.32
C VAL A 12 13.94 10.69 13.41
N SER A 13 14.44 11.92 13.54
CA SER A 13 13.62 13.14 13.53
C SER A 13 12.93 13.34 12.17
N GLU A 14 11.75 13.97 12.15
CA GLU A 14 10.94 14.13 10.93
C GLU A 14 11.73 14.79 9.79
N GLU A 15 12.49 15.84 10.09
CA GLU A 15 13.33 16.58 9.14
C GLU A 15 14.42 15.71 8.47
N ARG A 16 14.86 14.64 9.13
CA ARG A 16 15.92 13.74 8.63
C ARG A 16 15.37 12.57 7.82
N LYS A 17 14.08 12.25 7.94
CA LYS A 17 13.48 11.09 7.27
C LYS A 17 13.55 11.16 5.76
N VAL A 18 13.24 12.34 5.18
CA VAL A 18 13.30 12.51 3.72
C VAL A 18 14.73 12.40 3.20
N PRO A 19 15.73 13.16 3.70
CA PRO A 19 17.12 13.00 3.27
C PRO A 19 17.64 11.56 3.40
N LEU A 20 17.40 10.91 4.53
CA LEU A 20 17.86 9.52 4.75
C LEU A 20 17.18 8.52 3.81
N ALA A 21 15.89 8.69 3.53
CA ALA A 21 15.20 7.83 2.57
C ALA A 21 15.73 8.04 1.15
N THR A 22 15.87 9.29 0.72
CA THR A 22 16.33 9.62 -0.63
C THR A 22 17.77 9.12 -0.87
N LEU A 23 18.64 9.19 0.14
CA LEU A 23 20.01 8.62 0.06
C LEU A 23 20.03 7.10 -0.13
N SER A 24 18.98 6.39 0.30
CA SER A 24 18.87 4.94 0.13
C SER A 24 18.33 4.52 -1.25
N PHE A 25 17.88 5.47 -2.07
CA PHE A 25 17.37 5.16 -3.39
C PHE A 25 18.49 4.70 -4.33
N GLN A 26 18.20 3.66 -5.10
CA GLN A 26 19.12 3.07 -6.07
C GLN A 26 18.39 2.79 -7.38
N GLY A 27 19.12 2.74 -8.49
CA GLY A 27 18.59 2.44 -9.82
C GLY A 27 17.44 3.37 -10.22
N HIS A 28 16.32 2.78 -10.65
CA HIS A 28 15.15 3.54 -11.13
C HIS A 28 14.56 4.51 -10.09
N ALA A 29 14.64 4.18 -8.79
CA ALA A 29 14.13 5.06 -7.73
C ALA A 29 14.96 6.34 -7.63
N MET A 30 16.29 6.24 -7.76
CA MET A 30 17.19 7.38 -7.75
C MET A 30 16.93 8.31 -8.95
N TYR A 31 16.83 7.74 -10.16
CA TYR A 31 16.53 8.51 -11.37
C TYR A 31 15.17 9.22 -11.28
N TRP A 32 14.15 8.54 -10.77
CA TRP A 32 12.84 9.14 -10.58
C TRP A 32 12.88 10.29 -9.56
N SER A 33 13.58 10.13 -8.44
CA SER A 33 13.66 11.18 -7.42
C SER A 33 14.35 12.43 -7.95
N THR A 34 15.43 12.29 -8.72
CA THR A 34 16.12 13.45 -9.32
C THR A 34 15.28 14.12 -10.40
N ALA A 35 14.52 13.35 -11.20
CA ALA A 35 13.58 13.89 -12.16
C ALA A 35 12.42 14.65 -11.48
N LEU A 36 11.86 14.09 -10.40
CA LEU A 36 10.80 14.71 -9.61
C LEU A 36 11.26 16.04 -9.01
N GLU A 37 12.45 16.09 -8.41
CA GLU A 37 13.01 17.33 -7.87
C GLU A 37 13.24 18.39 -8.96
N ARG A 38 13.67 17.96 -10.15
CA ARG A 38 13.83 18.86 -11.31
C ARG A 38 12.49 19.44 -11.75
N GLU A 39 11.47 18.60 -11.90
CA GLU A 39 10.11 19.02 -12.26
C GLU A 39 9.56 20.02 -11.24
N ARG A 40 9.69 19.73 -9.94
CA ARG A 40 9.26 20.65 -8.88
C ARG A 40 9.96 22.01 -8.96
N ARG A 41 11.28 22.02 -9.20
CA ARG A 41 12.04 23.28 -9.40
C ARG A 41 11.53 24.07 -10.59
N LEU A 42 11.22 23.41 -11.72
CA LEU A 42 10.68 24.08 -12.90
C LEU A 42 9.31 24.71 -12.65
N HIS A 43 8.51 24.09 -11.78
CA HIS A 43 7.16 24.56 -11.42
C HIS A 43 7.14 25.50 -10.22
N ASN A 44 8.31 25.88 -9.67
CA ASN A 44 8.44 26.63 -8.41
C ASN A 44 7.73 25.96 -7.21
N ASP A 45 7.58 24.63 -7.26
CA ASP A 45 7.08 23.85 -6.14
C ASP A 45 8.15 23.73 -5.05
N PRO A 46 7.79 23.82 -3.75
CA PRO A 46 8.74 23.61 -2.68
C PRO A 46 9.30 22.18 -2.68
N PRO A 47 10.55 21.96 -2.22
CA PRO A 47 11.09 20.61 -2.07
C PRO A 47 10.23 19.80 -1.09
N ILE A 48 10.24 18.48 -1.25
CA ILE A 48 9.53 17.59 -0.33
C ILE A 48 10.29 17.58 1.00
N GLN A 49 9.69 18.14 2.04
CA GLN A 49 10.29 18.20 3.38
C GLN A 49 9.72 17.13 4.32
N TYR A 50 8.45 16.78 4.15
CA TYR A 50 7.76 15.90 5.07
C TYR A 50 7.72 14.46 4.56
N TRP A 51 7.96 13.52 5.48
CA TRP A 51 7.96 12.09 5.17
C TRP A 51 6.63 11.60 4.57
N ASN A 52 5.50 12.16 5.02
CA ASN A 52 4.18 11.80 4.51
C ASN A 52 3.98 12.23 3.04
N ASP A 53 4.58 13.34 2.62
CA ASP A 53 4.51 13.82 1.24
C ASP A 53 5.35 12.96 0.31
N LEU A 54 6.56 12.58 0.75
CA LEU A 54 7.40 11.64 0.00
C LEU A 54 6.68 10.29 -0.17
N ARG A 55 6.07 9.76 0.90
CA ARG A 55 5.28 8.52 0.84
C ARG A 55 4.10 8.62 -0.11
N SER A 56 3.39 9.74 -0.08
CA SER A 56 2.23 9.95 -0.95
C SER A 56 2.64 10.01 -2.42
N THR A 57 3.76 10.67 -2.70
CA THR A 57 4.34 10.76 -4.05
C THR A 57 4.82 9.39 -4.55
N LEU A 58 5.51 8.62 -3.71
CA LEU A 58 5.90 7.24 -4.01
C LEU A 58 4.68 6.34 -4.28
N LYS A 59 3.63 6.45 -3.45
CA LYS A 59 2.39 5.71 -3.66
C LYS A 59 1.75 6.07 -4.98
N ARG A 60 1.62 7.36 -5.31
CA ARG A 60 1.03 7.83 -6.57
C ARG A 60 1.80 7.33 -7.80
N ARG A 61 3.13 7.21 -7.69
CA ARG A 61 3.98 6.69 -8.78
C ARG A 61 3.78 5.19 -9.00
N HIS A 62 3.73 4.41 -7.92
CA HIS A 62 3.78 2.95 -7.99
C HIS A 62 2.43 2.24 -7.88
N ILE A 63 1.42 2.93 -7.36
CA ILE A 63 0.07 2.39 -7.17
C ILE A 63 -0.83 3.10 -8.18
N PRO A 64 -1.25 2.40 -9.26
CA PRO A 64 -2.23 2.95 -10.18
C PRO A 64 -3.52 3.36 -9.48
N SER A 65 -4.17 4.42 -9.94
CA SER A 65 -5.44 4.91 -9.37
C SER A 65 -6.54 3.84 -9.33
N TYR A 66 -6.52 2.89 -10.27
CA TYR A 66 -7.48 1.78 -10.34
C TYR A 66 -7.15 0.59 -9.43
N TYR A 67 -6.00 0.58 -8.75
CA TYR A 67 -5.54 -0.57 -7.96
C TYR A 67 -6.54 -0.96 -6.86
N GLY A 68 -7.15 0.02 -6.18
CA GLY A 68 -8.18 -0.24 -5.19
C GLY A 68 -9.40 -0.97 -5.77
N ARG A 69 -9.87 -0.54 -6.95
CA ARG A 69 -10.99 -1.19 -7.66
C ARG A 69 -10.62 -2.60 -8.10
N GLU A 70 -9.40 -2.80 -8.57
CA GLU A 70 -8.90 -4.13 -8.95
C GLU A 70 -8.89 -5.10 -7.75
N LEU A 71 -8.46 -4.64 -6.57
CA LEU A 71 -8.50 -5.42 -5.34
C LEU A 71 -9.93 -5.76 -4.92
N MET A 72 -10.87 -4.81 -5.02
CA MET A 72 -12.29 -5.07 -4.76
C MET A 72 -12.87 -6.11 -5.71
N ASN A 73 -12.55 -6.03 -7.00
CA ASN A 73 -12.99 -7.00 -7.99
C ASN A 73 -12.42 -8.41 -7.69
N LYS A 74 -11.13 -8.51 -7.33
CA LYS A 74 -10.52 -9.78 -6.91
C LYS A 74 -11.18 -10.34 -5.66
N LEU A 75 -11.49 -9.49 -4.68
CA LEU A 75 -12.19 -9.86 -3.45
C LEU A 75 -13.62 -10.37 -3.71
N GLN A 76 -14.35 -9.73 -4.62
CA GLN A 76 -15.72 -10.13 -4.95
C GLN A 76 -15.76 -11.45 -5.74
N ARG A 77 -14.75 -11.70 -6.58
CA ARG A 77 -14.67 -12.89 -7.45
C ARG A 77 -13.93 -14.07 -6.82
N ILE A 78 -13.35 -13.92 -5.62
CA ILE A 78 -12.62 -15.02 -4.99
C ILE A 78 -13.57 -16.14 -4.58
N GLN A 79 -13.28 -17.34 -5.08
CA GLN A 79 -13.99 -18.59 -4.75
C GLN A 79 -12.96 -19.59 -4.22
N GLN A 80 -13.40 -20.52 -3.37
CA GLN A 80 -12.49 -21.52 -2.80
C GLN A 80 -11.86 -22.39 -3.89
N LYS A 81 -12.66 -22.93 -4.80
CA LYS A 81 -12.21 -23.89 -5.83
C LYS A 81 -11.34 -24.99 -5.20
N ASP A 82 -10.16 -25.24 -5.76
CA ASP A 82 -9.21 -26.26 -5.31
C ASP A 82 -8.35 -25.81 -4.12
N MET A 83 -8.58 -24.60 -3.56
CA MET A 83 -7.87 -24.14 -2.36
C MET A 83 -8.40 -24.86 -1.11
N THR A 84 -7.49 -25.14 -0.18
CA THR A 84 -7.87 -25.46 1.19
C THR A 84 -8.62 -24.28 1.83
N ILE A 85 -9.46 -24.57 2.83
CA ILE A 85 -10.20 -23.55 3.58
C ILE A 85 -9.26 -22.49 4.15
N GLU A 86 -8.08 -22.89 4.63
CA GLU A 86 -7.11 -21.96 5.21
C GLU A 86 -6.47 -21.06 4.14
N GLN A 87 -6.07 -21.60 2.99
CA GLN A 87 -5.56 -20.81 1.87
C GLN A 87 -6.60 -19.79 1.38
N TYR A 88 -7.86 -20.21 1.24
CA TYR A 88 -8.96 -19.31 0.88
C TYR A 88 -9.13 -18.18 1.89
N ARG A 89 -9.12 -18.49 3.19
CA ARG A 89 -9.23 -17.50 4.28
C ARG A 89 -8.07 -16.52 4.28
N GLN A 90 -6.84 -16.99 4.06
CA GLN A 90 -5.65 -16.12 4.00
C GLN A 90 -5.70 -15.19 2.79
N GLN A 91 -6.07 -15.70 1.62
CA GLN A 91 -6.19 -14.90 0.40
C GLN A 91 -7.29 -13.83 0.52
N MET A 92 -8.44 -14.19 1.09
CA MET A 92 -9.53 -13.25 1.40
C MET A 92 -9.04 -12.13 2.34
N LYS A 93 -8.40 -12.49 3.46
CA LYS A 93 -7.85 -11.51 4.42
C LYS A 93 -6.81 -10.59 3.76
N LEU A 94 -5.96 -11.12 2.89
CA LEU A 94 -4.95 -10.34 2.18
C LEU A 94 -5.59 -9.26 1.29
N TYR A 95 -6.61 -9.62 0.50
CA TYR A 95 -7.32 -8.65 -0.34
C TYR A 95 -8.05 -7.59 0.48
N MET A 96 -8.70 -7.97 1.58
CA MET A 96 -9.37 -7.01 2.49
C MET A 96 -8.37 -6.01 3.09
N MET A 97 -7.23 -6.50 3.60
CA MET A 97 -6.18 -5.66 4.17
C MET A 97 -5.60 -4.68 3.14
N ARG A 98 -5.34 -5.15 1.91
CA ARG A 98 -4.77 -4.32 0.84
C ARG A 98 -5.76 -3.28 0.30
N ALA A 99 -7.06 -3.58 0.30
CA ALA A 99 -8.10 -2.66 -0.14
C ALA A 99 -8.47 -1.60 0.93
N CYS A 100 -7.75 -1.56 2.07
CA CYS A 100 -8.08 -0.71 3.22
C CYS A 100 -9.53 -0.89 3.73
N ILE A 101 -10.13 -2.06 3.48
CA ILE A 101 -11.44 -2.39 4.04
C ILE A 101 -11.21 -2.68 5.52
N LYS A 102 -11.61 -1.75 6.40
CA LYS A 102 -11.71 -2.04 7.83
C LYS A 102 -12.61 -3.26 7.98
N LYS A 103 -12.20 -4.19 8.85
CA LYS A 103 -12.96 -5.40 9.20
C LYS A 103 -14.30 -4.97 9.80
N GLU A 104 -15.29 -4.73 8.97
CA GLU A 104 -16.66 -4.56 9.42
C GLU A 104 -17.19 -5.98 9.66
N GLU A 105 -17.34 -6.31 10.94
CA GLU A 105 -17.70 -7.62 11.47
C GLU A 105 -18.98 -8.20 10.83
N SER A 106 -19.82 -7.35 10.24
CA SER A 106 -21.05 -7.67 9.51
C SER A 106 -20.83 -8.38 8.16
N THR A 107 -19.78 -8.05 7.40
CA THR A 107 -19.58 -8.59 6.03
C THR A 107 -19.01 -10.01 6.02
N THR A 108 -18.33 -10.42 7.10
CA THR A 108 -17.76 -11.77 7.21
C THR A 108 -18.84 -12.81 7.55
N VAL A 109 -19.83 -12.42 8.38
CA VAL A 109 -20.96 -13.29 8.76
C VAL A 109 -21.87 -13.55 7.56
N ALA A 110 -22.17 -12.53 6.76
CA ALA A 110 -23.01 -12.68 5.57
C ALA A 110 -22.43 -13.69 4.57
N ARG A 111 -21.11 -13.68 4.32
CA ARG A 111 -20.45 -14.61 3.38
C ARG A 111 -20.20 -16.01 3.93
N SER A 112 -19.91 -16.13 5.23
CA SER A 112 -19.80 -17.46 5.86
C SER A 112 -21.13 -18.21 5.88
N ASN A 113 -22.26 -17.51 5.87
CA ASN A 113 -23.59 -18.12 5.82
C ASN A 113 -23.92 -18.74 4.44
N TYR A 114 -23.34 -18.23 3.34
CA TYR A 114 -23.47 -18.88 2.02
C TYR A 114 -22.72 -20.21 1.95
N LEU A 115 -21.56 -20.33 2.61
CA LEU A 115 -20.78 -21.57 2.66
C LEU A 115 -21.40 -22.66 3.56
N LYS A 116 -22.31 -22.29 4.47
CA LYS A 116 -23.07 -23.24 5.30
C LYS A 116 -24.41 -23.66 4.68
N ARG A 117 -24.86 -22.99 3.61
CA ARG A 117 -26.14 -23.27 2.94
C ARG A 117 -26.02 -24.17 1.72
N THR A 118 -24.81 -24.45 1.26
CA THR A 118 -24.50 -25.32 0.12
C THR A 118 -23.76 -26.60 0.55
N LYS A 119 -24.00 -27.07 1.77
CA LYS A 119 -23.67 -28.45 2.18
C LYS A 119 -24.95 -29.14 2.60
#